data_AF-A0A962MHS1-F1
#
_entry.id   AF-A0A962MHS1-F1
#
_cell.length_a   1.000
_cell.length_b   1.000
_cell.length_c   1.000
_cell.angle_alpha   90.00
_cell.angle_beta   90.00
_cell.angle_gamma   90.00
#
_symmetry.space_group_name_H-M   'P 1'
#
loop_
_entity.id
_entity.type
_entity.pdbx_description
1 polymer ?
#
loop_
_entity_poly.entity_id
_entity_poly.type
_entity_poly.pdbx_seq_one_letter_code
_entity_poly.pdbx_strand_id
1 'polypeptide(L)'
;MVKEFRKFRLTAILRLGILLIGFCSSSSAAAQSVRAVLDKTSIFAGETVVLTIEVDGQVSGESPDVGRLTESFDILNSSSRTQIQLINNQQT
;
A
#
# COMPACT_ATOMS: atom_id res chain seq x y z
N MET A 1 -48.51 23.89 19.52
CA MET A 1 -48.12 23.29 18.22
C MET A 1 -46.66 23.57 17.83
N VAL A 2 -45.71 23.66 18.79
CA VAL A 2 -44.29 24.04 18.51
C VAL A 2 -43.28 22.95 18.97
N LYS A 3 -43.73 21.95 19.76
CA LYS A 3 -42.87 20.91 20.34
C LYS A 3 -42.39 19.85 19.32
N GLU A 4 -43.16 19.58 18.28
CA GLU A 4 -42.86 18.52 17.29
C GLU A 4 -41.77 18.93 16.29
N PHE A 5 -41.67 20.22 15.94
CA PHE A 5 -40.62 20.74 15.03
C PHE A 5 -39.20 20.64 15.61
N ARG A 6 -39.06 20.80 16.94
CA ARG A 6 -37.76 20.69 17.63
C ARG A 6 -37.27 19.24 17.66
N LYS A 7 -38.18 18.27 17.81
CA LYS A 7 -37.89 16.83 17.80
C LYS A 7 -37.38 16.36 16.43
N PHE A 8 -37.99 16.85 15.34
CA PHE A 8 -37.59 16.50 13.96
C PHE A 8 -36.16 16.98 13.63
N ARG A 9 -35.81 18.21 14.03
CA ARG A 9 -34.44 18.76 13.88
C ARG A 9 -33.42 18.01 14.74
N LEU A 10 -33.80 17.59 15.95
CA LEU A 10 -32.94 16.86 16.88
C LEU A 10 -32.58 15.46 16.36
N THR A 11 -33.56 14.71 15.85
CA THR A 11 -33.34 13.36 15.30
C THR A 11 -32.48 13.40 14.04
N ALA A 12 -32.61 14.44 13.21
CA ALA A 12 -31.79 14.63 12.01
C ALA A 12 -30.32 14.90 12.37
N ILE A 13 -30.04 15.72 13.39
CA ILE A 13 -28.70 15.99 13.89
C ILE A 13 -28.08 14.72 14.49
N LEU A 14 -28.87 13.93 15.22
CA LEU A 14 -28.39 12.67 15.81
C LEU A 14 -28.00 11.65 14.73
N ARG A 15 -28.80 11.51 13.66
CA ARG A 15 -28.50 10.63 12.52
C ARG A 15 -27.28 11.10 11.74
N LEU A 16 -27.14 12.40 11.53
CA LEU A 16 -25.96 12.98 10.87
C LEU A 16 -24.69 12.77 11.71
N GLY A 17 -24.79 12.90 13.04
CA GLY A 17 -23.70 12.59 13.95
C GLY A 17 -23.25 11.13 13.87
N ILE A 18 -24.19 10.19 13.83
CA ILE A 18 -23.89 8.75 13.70
C ILE A 18 -23.25 8.44 12.34
N LEU A 19 -23.71 9.06 11.26
CA LEU A 19 -23.13 8.89 9.92
C LEU A 19 -21.69 9.42 9.85
N LEU A 20 -21.42 10.57 10.47
CA LEU A 20 -20.09 11.19 10.48
C LEU A 20 -19.08 10.40 11.33
N ILE A 21 -19.53 9.78 12.43
CA ILE A 21 -18.67 8.91 13.25
C ILE A 21 -18.28 7.64 12.49
N GLY A 22 -19.21 7.07 11.70
CA GLY A 22 -18.92 5.90 10.86
C GLY A 22 -17.94 6.18 9.71
N PHE A 23 -17.93 7.42 9.18
CA PHE A 23 -17.05 7.82 8.08
C PHE A 23 -15.59 8.04 8.53
N CYS A 24 -15.37 8.34 9.81
CA CYS A 24 -14.03 8.58 10.36
C CYS A 24 -13.22 7.28 10.60
N SER A 25 -13.86 6.11 10.47
CA SER A 25 -13.23 4.80 10.61
C SER A 25 -12.55 4.30 9.34
N SER A 26 -12.64 5.05 8.23
CA SER A 26 -12.02 4.67 6.97
C SER A 26 -10.54 5.05 6.94
N SER A 27 -9.72 4.01 7.12
CA SER A 27 -8.43 3.81 6.46
C SER A 27 -7.19 4.40 7.14
N SER A 28 -6.62 3.62 8.06
CA SER A 28 -5.16 3.51 8.13
C SER A 28 -4.66 2.80 6.86
N ALA A 29 -4.53 3.56 5.77
CA ALA A 29 -3.82 3.05 4.59
C ALA A 29 -2.35 2.87 4.98
N ALA A 30 -1.94 1.64 5.25
CA ALA A 30 -0.53 1.32 5.42
C ALA A 30 0.17 1.67 4.09
N ALA A 31 1.04 2.69 4.13
CA ALA A 31 1.81 3.06 2.95
C ALA A 31 2.73 1.90 2.60
N GLN A 32 2.56 1.32 1.41
CA GLN A 32 3.48 0.32 0.89
C GLN A 32 4.83 1.01 0.64
N SER A 33 5.88 0.57 1.32
CA SER A 33 7.22 1.11 1.08
C SER A 33 7.92 0.30 0.00
N VAL A 34 8.48 0.97 -1.00
CA VAL A 34 9.29 0.35 -2.06
C VAL A 34 10.72 0.85 -1.92
N ARG A 35 11.67 -0.08 -1.90
CA ARG A 35 13.10 0.19 -1.86
C ARG A 35 13.79 -0.53 -3.02
N ALA A 36 14.67 0.19 -3.71
CA ALA A 36 15.47 -0.35 -4.79
C ALA A 36 16.95 -0.06 -4.51
N VAL A 37 17.80 -1.08 -4.60
CA VAL A 37 19.23 -0.97 -4.33
C VAL A 37 20.01 -1.70 -5.39
N LEU A 38 21.04 -1.03 -5.89
CA LEU A 38 22.04 -1.64 -6.74
C LEU A 38 23.23 -2.08 -5.88
N ASP A 39 23.85 -3.21 -6.24
CA ASP A 39 25.05 -3.72 -5.57
C ASP A 39 26.28 -2.81 -5.70
N LYS A 40 26.27 -1.88 -6.68
CA LYS A 40 27.37 -0.96 -6.97
C LYS A 40 26.89 0.49 -7.10
N THR A 41 27.77 1.42 -6.80
CA THR A 41 27.52 2.87 -6.91
C THR A 41 28.02 3.48 -8.22
N SER A 42 28.86 2.75 -8.97
CA SER A 42 29.36 3.11 -10.30
C SER A 42 29.36 1.86 -11.17
N ILE A 43 29.04 2.03 -12.45
CA ILE A 43 28.85 0.93 -13.41
C ILE A 43 29.60 1.28 -14.69
N PHE A 44 30.35 0.32 -15.23
CA PHE A 44 30.96 0.45 -16.55
C PHE A 44 30.19 -0.33 -17.62
N ALA A 45 30.36 0.04 -18.88
CA ALA A 45 29.74 -0.67 -19.98
C ALA A 45 30.23 -2.13 -20.04
N GLY A 46 29.30 -3.07 -20.20
CA GLY A 46 29.59 -4.51 -20.22
C GLY A 46 29.68 -5.16 -18.84
N GLU A 47 29.46 -4.41 -17.75
CA GLU A 47 29.48 -4.93 -16.40
C GLU A 47 28.11 -5.49 -15.97
N THR A 48 28.11 -6.62 -15.26
CA THR A 48 26.90 -7.16 -14.63
C THR A 48 26.69 -6.51 -13.25
N VAL A 49 25.45 -6.14 -12.98
CA VAL A 49 24.99 -5.57 -11.70
C VAL A 49 23.77 -6.32 -11.20
N VAL A 50 23.53 -6.24 -9.91
CA VAL A 50 22.36 -6.84 -9.26
C VAL A 50 21.47 -5.73 -8.72
N LEU A 51 20.26 -5.63 -9.26
CA LEU A 51 19.21 -4.77 -8.74
C LEU A 51 18.33 -5.58 -7.78
N THR A 52 18.29 -5.16 -6.52
CA THR A 52 17.39 -5.71 -5.51
C THR A 52 16.22 -4.75 -5.31
N ILE A 53 14.99 -5.26 -5.45
CA ILE A 53 13.75 -4.52 -5.20
C ILE A 53 13.04 -5.15 -4.01
N GLU A 54 12.83 -4.38 -2.96
CA GLU A 54 12.12 -4.77 -1.75
C GLU A 54 10.81 -3.98 -1.67
N VAL A 55 9.69 -4.68 -1.49
CA VAL A 55 8.36 -4.08 -1.34
C VAL A 55 7.78 -4.55 -0.02
N ASP A 56 7.47 -3.61 0.86
CA ASP A 56 6.77 -3.87 2.12
C ASP A 56 5.27 -3.63 1.93
N GLY A 57 4.44 -4.55 2.44
CA GLY A 57 2.98 -4.52 2.34
C GLY A 57 2.39 -5.59 1.43
N GLN A 58 1.11 -5.42 1.05
CA GLN A 58 0.41 -6.39 0.21
C GLN A 58 0.87 -6.33 -1.25
N VAL A 59 1.79 -7.20 -1.63
CA VAL A 59 2.16 -7.39 -3.04
C VAL A 59 1.14 -8.33 -3.67
N SER A 60 0.38 -7.84 -4.65
CA SER A 60 -0.64 -8.61 -5.36
C SER A 60 -0.02 -9.61 -6.35
N GLY A 61 0.94 -10.46 -5.93
CA GLY A 61 1.49 -11.59 -6.70
C GLY A 61 2.15 -11.29 -8.06
N GLU A 62 2.00 -10.09 -8.60
CA GLU A 62 2.53 -9.64 -9.88
C GLU A 62 3.97 -9.18 -9.68
N SER A 63 4.87 -9.69 -10.52
CA SER A 63 6.26 -9.23 -10.56
C SER A 63 6.31 -7.73 -10.92
N PRO A 64 7.23 -6.95 -10.35
CA PRO A 64 7.37 -5.54 -10.70
C PRO A 64 7.66 -5.39 -12.21
N ASP A 65 7.02 -4.40 -12.84
CA ASP A 65 7.29 -4.06 -14.24
C ASP A 65 8.71 -3.47 -14.37
N VAL A 66 9.56 -4.18 -15.10
CA VAL A 66 10.96 -3.80 -15.37
C VAL A 66 11.18 -3.39 -16.83
N GLY A 67 10.12 -3.11 -17.60
CA GLY A 67 10.22 -2.81 -19.03
C GLY A 67 11.10 -1.61 -19.39
N ARG A 68 11.29 -0.64 -18.48
CA ARG A 68 12.24 0.47 -18.70
C ARG A 68 13.70 0.06 -18.54
N LEU A 69 14.01 -0.97 -17.75
CA LEU A 69 15.39 -1.44 -17.56
C LEU A 69 15.92 -2.09 -18.83
N THR A 70 15.06 -2.75 -19.61
CA THR A 70 15.44 -3.39 -20.88
C THR A 70 15.90 -2.42 -21.97
N GLU A 71 15.68 -1.11 -21.81
CA GLU A 71 16.20 -0.10 -22.74
C GLU A 71 17.72 0.12 -22.57
N SER A 72 18.28 -0.19 -21.40
CA SER A 72 19.68 0.11 -21.06
C SER A 72 20.46 -1.10 -20.51
N PHE A 73 19.78 -2.15 -20.08
CA PHE A 73 20.37 -3.35 -19.49
C PHE A 73 19.78 -4.61 -20.10
N ASP A 74 20.64 -5.61 -20.33
CA ASP A 74 20.20 -6.95 -20.66
C ASP A 74 19.90 -7.73 -19.37
N ILE A 75 18.69 -8.27 -19.25
CA ILE A 75 18.22 -8.92 -18.02
C ILE A 75 18.65 -10.39 -18.04
N LEU A 76 19.78 -10.67 -17.39
CA LEU A 76 20.35 -12.02 -17.34
C LEU A 76 19.55 -12.98 -16.46
N ASN A 77 18.99 -12.48 -15.35
CA ASN A 77 18.21 -13.27 -14.41
C ASN A 77 17.17 -12.37 -13.70
N SER A 78 15.99 -12.92 -13.45
CA SER A 78 14.94 -12.29 -12.65
C SER A 78 14.35 -13.32 -11.69
N SER A 79 14.35 -12.98 -10.40
CA SER A 79 13.78 -13.83 -9.35
C SER A 79 12.96 -12.99 -8.40
N SER A 80 11.75 -13.47 -8.06
CA SER A 80 10.88 -12.85 -7.06
C SER A 80 10.66 -13.81 -5.90
N ARG A 81 10.65 -13.30 -4.68
CA ARG A 81 10.35 -14.06 -3.46
C ARG A 81 9.42 -13.25 -2.58
N THR A 82 8.26 -13.83 -2.26
CA THR A 82 7.31 -13.26 -1.30
C THR A 82 7.47 -13.96 0.04
N GLN A 83 7.68 -13.18 1.11
CA GLN A 83 7.69 -13.68 2.48
C GLN A 83 6.44 -13.16 3.20
N ILE A 84 5.55 -14.09 3.59
CA ILE A 84 4.37 -13.76 4.39
C ILE A 84 4.73 -13.96 5.86
N GLN A 85 4.68 -12.90 6.64
CA GLN A 85 4.85 -12.98 8.10
C GLN A 85 3.49 -12.86 8.78
N LEU A 86 3.02 -13.97 9.35
CA LEU A 86 1.82 -14.00 10.19
C LEU A 86 2.21 -13.53 11.59
N ILE A 87 2.00 -12.24 11.88
CA ILE A 87 2.19 -11.71 13.23
C ILE A 87 0.96 -12.11 14.04
N ASN A 88 1.15 -13.02 15.01
CA ASN A 88 0.18 -13.49 16.01
C ASN A 88 -1.27 -13.13 15.73
N ASN A 89 -2.00 -14.10 15.18
CA ASN A 89 -3.43 -14.11 14.91
C ASN A 89 -4.26 -13.76 16.17
N GLN A 90 -4.34 -12.47 16.52
CA GLN A 90 -5.31 -11.96 17.49
C GLN A 90 -6.64 -11.82 16.76
N GLN A 91 -7.24 -12.96 16.41
CA GLN A 91 -8.68 -13.01 16.19
C GLN A 91 -9.34 -12.62 17.50
N THR A 92 -9.92 -11.44 17.52
CA THR A 92 -10.99 -11.10 18.48
C THR A 92 -12.32 -11.42 17.84
#